data_AF-A0A7X0P6L9-F1
#
_entry.id   AF-A0A7X0P6L9-F1
#
_cell.length_a   1.000
_cell.length_b   1.000
_cell.length_c   1.000
_cell.angle_alpha   90.00
_cell.angle_beta   90.00
_cell.angle_gamma   90.00
#
_symmetry.space_group_name_H-M   'P 1'
#
loop_
_entity.id
_entity.type
_entity.pdbx_description
1 polymer ?
#
loop_
_entity_poly.entity_id
_entity_poly.type
_entity_poly.pdbx_seq_one_letter_code
_entity_poly.pdbx_strand_id
1 'polypeptide(L)'
;MTIPEPQVRVTRHVVSCVPESHPDASLFTLVVEYRGEGRWAVTLSGACFDAGGNRSWGPPGDKEPETAEEIAEDERLRSEWLARHRFTEQDALDLARRLAPTLHYRSYTVADALRREVTDV
;
A
#
# COMPACT_ATOMS: atom_id res chain seq x y z
N MET A 1 23.53 28.52 -20.39
CA MET A 1 23.09 27.47 -19.46
C MET A 1 21.58 27.34 -19.62
N THR A 2 21.10 26.18 -20.03
CA THR A 2 19.66 25.93 -20.17
C THR A 2 19.14 25.47 -18.80
N ILE A 3 18.09 26.11 -18.30
CA ILE A 3 17.43 25.68 -17.06
C ILE A 3 16.55 24.48 -17.44
N PRO A 4 16.70 23.31 -16.80
CA PRO A 4 15.88 22.15 -17.10
C PRO A 4 14.42 22.36 -16.67
N GLU A 5 13.48 21.87 -17.48
CA GLU A 5 12.04 21.91 -17.19
C GLU A 5 11.67 20.87 -16.12
N PRO A 6 10.91 21.23 -15.07
CA PRO A 6 10.47 20.27 -14.06
C PRO A 6 9.46 19.27 -14.63
N GLN A 7 9.49 18.04 -14.12
CA GLN A 7 8.51 16.99 -14.47
C GLN A 7 7.49 16.80 -13.35
N VAL A 8 6.21 16.79 -13.72
CA VAL A 8 5.10 16.48 -12.81
C VAL A 8 4.59 15.07 -13.11
N ARG A 9 4.27 14.31 -12.06
CA ARG A 9 3.64 12.98 -12.17
C ARG A 9 2.73 12.70 -10.99
N VAL A 10 1.75 11.83 -11.18
CA VAL A 10 0.96 11.28 -10.08
C VAL A 10 1.84 10.33 -9.28
N THR A 11 1.82 10.49 -7.96
CA THR A 11 2.61 9.65 -7.04
C THR A 11 1.75 8.88 -6.05
N ARG A 12 0.44 9.17 -6.00
CA ARG A 12 -0.47 8.60 -5.01
C ARG A 12 -1.91 8.63 -5.50
N HIS A 13 -2.60 7.50 -5.32
CA HIS A 13 -4.05 7.38 -5.37
C HIS A 13 -4.58 6.93 -4.02
N VAL A 14 -5.82 7.31 -3.73
CA VAL A 14 -6.55 6.94 -2.51
C VAL A 14 -7.76 6.10 -2.93
N VAL A 15 -7.95 4.95 -2.27
CA VAL A 15 -9.06 4.04 -2.55
C VAL A 15 -9.75 3.72 -1.23
N SER A 16 -11.02 4.10 -1.12
CA SER A 16 -11.84 3.90 0.07
C SER A 16 -13.29 3.61 -0.32
N CYS A 17 -13.95 2.77 0.47
CA CYS A 17 -15.40 2.56 0.40
C CYS A 17 -16.18 3.48 1.35
N VAL A 18 -15.50 4.11 2.31
CA VAL A 18 -16.10 5.08 3.23
C VAL A 18 -15.87 6.51 2.73
N PRO A 19 -16.80 7.45 2.98
CA PRO A 19 -16.65 8.86 2.60
C PRO A 19 -15.35 9.46 3.15
N GLU A 20 -14.76 10.39 2.41
CA GLU A 20 -13.54 11.10 2.84
C GLU A 20 -13.74 11.85 4.18
N SER A 21 -14.96 12.36 4.41
CA SER A 21 -15.34 13.04 5.66
C SER A 21 -15.63 12.10 6.83
N HIS A 22 -15.66 10.79 6.62
CA HIS A 22 -15.99 9.83 7.68
C HIS A 22 -14.91 9.84 8.77
N PRO A 23 -15.26 9.87 10.07
CA PRO A 23 -14.27 9.94 11.15
C PRO A 23 -13.25 8.79 11.13
N ASP A 24 -13.71 7.59 10.74
CA ASP A 24 -12.85 6.41 10.58
C ASP A 24 -12.22 6.25 9.19
N ALA A 25 -12.27 7.26 8.30
CA ALA A 25 -11.80 7.12 6.91
C ALA A 25 -10.37 6.58 6.82
N SER A 26 -9.47 7.05 7.69
CA SER A 26 -8.07 6.61 7.73
C SER A 26 -7.87 5.12 8.01
N LEU A 27 -8.84 4.45 8.65
CA LEU A 27 -8.77 3.02 8.98
C LEU A 27 -9.18 2.12 7.81
N PHE A 28 -9.97 2.66 6.87
CA PHE A 28 -10.55 1.93 5.74
C PHE A 28 -10.07 2.45 4.37
N THR A 29 -8.97 3.21 4.37
CA THR A 29 -8.41 3.82 3.17
C THR A 29 -7.11 3.12 2.75
N LEU A 30 -7.13 2.50 1.57
CA LEU A 30 -5.92 2.02 0.91
C LEU A 30 -5.25 3.15 0.13
N VAL A 31 -3.93 3.13 0.12
CA VAL A 31 -3.10 4.04 -0.64
C VAL A 31 -2.39 3.26 -1.73
N VAL A 32 -2.52 3.71 -2.98
CA VAL A 32 -1.73 3.20 -4.10
C VAL A 32 -0.65 4.22 -4.40
N GLU A 33 0.60 3.90 -4.07
CA GLU A 33 1.70 4.86 -4.10
C GLU A 33 2.81 4.44 -5.07
N TYR A 34 3.35 5.43 -5.78
CA TYR A 34 4.48 5.26 -6.68
C TYR A 34 5.76 5.07 -5.88
N ARG A 35 6.56 4.08 -6.29
CA ARG A 35 7.72 3.63 -5.53
C ARG A 35 8.98 3.50 -6.39
N GLY A 36 9.02 4.22 -7.51
CA GLY A 36 10.13 4.21 -8.47
C GLY A 36 9.88 3.27 -9.64
N GLU A 37 10.63 3.49 -10.74
CA GLU A 37 10.73 2.55 -11.87
C GLU A 37 9.40 2.10 -12.49
N GLY A 38 8.37 2.96 -12.48
CA GLY A 38 7.04 2.60 -13.00
C GLY A 38 6.26 1.62 -12.11
N ARG A 39 6.74 1.39 -10.88
CA ARG A 39 6.20 0.42 -9.95
C ARG A 39 5.47 1.09 -8.79
N TRP A 40 4.37 0.47 -8.39
CA TRP A 40 3.44 0.96 -7.38
C TRP A 40 3.23 -0.07 -6.27
N ALA A 41 2.89 0.36 -5.08
CA ALA A 41 2.45 -0.52 -4.01
C ALA A 41 1.10 -0.11 -3.45
N VAL A 42 0.36 -1.10 -2.98
CA VAL A 42 -0.89 -0.90 -2.24
C VAL A 42 -0.56 -0.97 -0.75
N THR A 43 -0.90 0.06 0.01
CA THR A 43 -0.60 0.15 1.44
C THR A 43 -1.78 0.56 2.30
N LEU A 44 -1.78 0.10 3.55
CA LEU A 44 -2.68 0.54 4.61
C LEU A 44 -1.87 0.69 5.90
N SER A 45 -1.90 1.88 6.49
CA SER A 45 -1.21 2.19 7.75
C SER A 45 0.28 1.77 7.77
N GLY A 46 0.96 1.84 6.63
CA GLY A 46 2.39 1.51 6.48
C GLY A 46 2.69 0.06 6.04
N ALA A 47 1.72 -0.85 6.08
CA ALA A 47 1.90 -2.20 5.55
C ALA A 47 1.63 -2.24 4.04
N CYS A 48 2.45 -2.96 3.28
CA CYS A 48 2.23 -3.27 1.87
C CYS A 48 1.43 -4.56 1.69
N PHE A 49 0.59 -4.61 0.67
CA PHE A 49 -0.16 -5.80 0.29
C PHE A 49 0.52 -6.54 -0.87
N ASP A 50 0.53 -7.87 -0.79
CA ASP A 50 0.80 -8.72 -1.94
C ASP A 50 -0.46 -8.93 -2.80
N ALA A 51 -0.33 -9.64 -3.93
CA ALA A 51 -1.46 -9.93 -4.83
C ALA A 51 -2.58 -10.76 -4.16
N GLY A 52 -2.26 -11.52 -3.11
CA GLY A 52 -3.19 -12.31 -2.31
C GLY A 52 -3.92 -11.49 -1.24
N GLY A 53 -3.48 -10.26 -0.96
CA GLY A 53 -4.01 -9.43 0.11
C GLY A 53 -3.34 -9.65 1.47
N ASN A 54 -2.20 -10.35 1.52
CA ASN A 54 -1.42 -10.48 2.75
C ASN A 54 -0.62 -9.20 2.98
N ARG A 55 -0.46 -8.84 4.25
CA ARG A 55 0.28 -7.64 4.66
C ARG A 55 1.74 -7.97 4.96
N SER A 56 2.63 -7.07 4.56
CA SER A 56 4.05 -7.07 4.94
C SER A 56 4.50 -5.66 5.27
N TRP A 57 5.29 -5.49 6.34
CA TRP A 57 5.77 -4.18 6.79
C TRP A 57 7.02 -3.69 6.05
N GLY A 58 7.66 -4.58 5.31
CA GLY A 58 8.84 -4.31 4.50
C GLY A 58 9.45 -5.63 4.03
N PRO A 59 10.55 -5.57 3.27
CA PRO A 59 11.39 -6.74 3.03
C PRO A 59 11.88 -7.33 4.36
N PRO A 60 12.12 -8.65 4.42
CA PRO A 60 12.71 -9.28 5.60
C PRO A 60 14.14 -8.78 5.82
N GLY A 61 14.60 -8.76 7.07
CA GLY A 61 15.93 -8.29 7.44
C GLY A 61 15.89 -7.47 8.72
N ASP A 62 16.01 -8.13 9.87
CA ASP A 62 15.96 -7.48 11.18
C ASP A 62 17.34 -6.99 11.66
N LYS A 63 18.40 -7.33 10.92
CA LYS A 63 19.80 -7.02 11.20
C LYS A 63 20.50 -6.57 9.91
N GLU A 64 21.40 -5.60 10.04
CA GLU A 64 22.34 -5.24 8.97
C GLU A 64 23.25 -6.44 8.65
N PRO A 65 23.38 -6.84 7.38
CA PRO A 65 24.27 -7.92 6.98
C PRO A 65 25.74 -7.51 7.12
N GLU A 66 26.60 -8.41 7.60
CA GLU A 66 28.01 -8.11 7.90
C GLU A 66 28.97 -8.85 6.96
N THR A 67 28.53 -9.98 6.40
CA THR A 67 29.31 -10.82 5.49
C THR A 67 28.81 -10.72 4.04
N ALA A 68 29.65 -11.08 3.08
CA ALA A 68 29.27 -11.06 1.66
C ALA A 68 28.10 -12.03 1.38
N GLU A 69 28.09 -13.19 2.04
CA GLU A 69 27.01 -14.17 1.94
C GLU A 69 25.69 -13.64 2.51
N GLU A 70 25.72 -12.95 3.66
CA GLU A 70 24.53 -12.31 4.24
C GLU A 70 24.01 -11.17 3.36
N ILE A 71 24.91 -10.36 2.78
CA ILE A 71 24.53 -9.27 1.85
C ILE A 71 23.81 -9.86 0.63
N ALA A 72 24.37 -10.89 0.01
CA ALA A 72 23.78 -11.52 -1.17
C ALA A 72 22.40 -12.13 -0.86
N GLU A 73 22.22 -12.71 0.32
CA GLU A 73 20.93 -13.23 0.76
C GLU A 73 19.91 -12.12 1.05
N ASP A 74 20.32 -11.03 1.72
CA ASP A 74 19.47 -9.85 1.94
C ASP A 74 18.99 -9.24 0.62
N GLU A 75 19.89 -9.08 -0.36
CA GLU A 75 19.55 -8.59 -1.69
C GLU A 75 18.55 -9.50 -2.41
N ARG A 76 18.75 -10.82 -2.36
CA ARG A 76 17.84 -11.80 -2.94
C ARG A 76 16.45 -11.71 -2.31
N LEU A 77 16.38 -11.75 -0.98
CA LEU A 77 15.12 -11.68 -0.23
C LEU A 77 14.39 -10.36 -0.44
N ARG A 78 15.12 -9.24 -0.48
CA ARG A 78 14.58 -7.92 -0.81
C ARG A 78 14.02 -7.88 -2.23
N SER A 79 14.72 -8.47 -3.19
CA SER A 79 14.28 -8.54 -4.59
C SER A 79 12.99 -9.36 -4.74
N GLU A 80 12.92 -10.52 -4.07
CA GLU A 80 11.71 -11.35 -4.03
C GLU A 80 10.53 -10.65 -3.35
N TRP A 81 10.81 -9.90 -2.28
CA TRP A 81 9.80 -9.10 -1.62
C TRP A 81 9.26 -8.00 -2.54
N LEU A 82 10.15 -7.24 -3.20
CA LEU A 82 9.77 -6.18 -4.15
C LEU A 82 8.96 -6.76 -5.31
N ALA A 83 9.34 -7.91 -5.85
CA ALA A 83 8.59 -8.56 -6.93
C ALA A 83 7.14 -8.90 -6.53
N ARG A 84 6.90 -9.26 -5.26
CA ARG A 84 5.57 -9.63 -4.74
C ARG A 84 4.69 -8.45 -4.34
N HIS A 85 5.28 -7.32 -3.97
CA HIS A 85 4.57 -6.16 -3.39
C HIS A 85 4.61 -4.89 -4.25
N ARG A 86 5.29 -4.96 -5.40
CA ARG A 86 5.32 -3.89 -6.39
C ARG A 86 4.58 -4.35 -7.63
N PHE A 87 3.76 -3.48 -8.19
CA PHE A 87 2.88 -3.77 -9.32
C PHE A 87 2.99 -2.67 -10.37
N THR A 88 2.35 -2.88 -11.52
CA THR A 88 2.01 -1.75 -12.39
C THR A 88 0.96 -0.86 -11.68
N GLU A 89 0.80 0.38 -12.15
CA GLU A 89 -0.22 1.29 -11.60
C GLU A 89 -1.62 0.68 -11.66
N GLN A 90 -1.97 0.10 -12.81
CA GLN A 90 -3.28 -0.50 -13.04
C GLN A 90 -3.53 -1.71 -12.14
N ASP A 91 -2.56 -2.63 -12.06
CA ASP A 91 -2.67 -3.82 -11.20
C ASP A 91 -2.79 -3.44 -9.72
N ALA A 92 -2.07 -2.40 -9.28
CA ALA A 92 -2.17 -1.88 -7.92
C ALA A 92 -3.55 -1.28 -7.63
N LEU A 93 -4.12 -0.52 -8.57
CA LEU A 93 -5.47 0.04 -8.44
C LEU A 93 -6.53 -1.07 -8.40
N ASP A 94 -6.39 -2.11 -9.22
CA ASP A 94 -7.33 -3.23 -9.24
C ASP A 94 -7.24 -4.10 -7.99
N LEU A 95 -6.03 -4.32 -7.48
CA LEU A 95 -5.80 -4.93 -6.16
C LEU A 95 -6.45 -4.10 -5.06
N ALA A 96 -6.23 -2.78 -5.04
CA ALA A 96 -6.79 -1.90 -4.01
C ALA A 96 -8.33 -1.90 -4.02
N ARG A 97 -8.96 -1.83 -5.20
CA ARG A 97 -10.43 -1.91 -5.34
C ARG A 97 -10.99 -3.24 -4.85
N ARG A 98 -10.28 -4.34 -5.08
CA ARG A 98 -10.66 -5.66 -4.60
C ARG A 98 -10.54 -5.80 -3.08
N LEU A 99 -9.51 -5.20 -2.49
CA LEU A 99 -9.24 -5.28 -1.04
C LEU A 99 -10.05 -4.28 -0.22
N ALA A 100 -10.35 -3.09 -0.74
CA ALA A 100 -11.07 -2.04 -0.02
C ALA A 100 -12.35 -2.52 0.70
N PRO A 101 -13.28 -3.27 0.06
CA PRO A 101 -14.50 -3.71 0.72
C PRO A 101 -14.28 -4.80 1.78
N THR A 102 -13.12 -5.46 1.79
CA THR A 102 -12.81 -6.56 2.72
C THR A 102 -12.03 -6.09 3.95
N LEU A 103 -11.68 -4.79 4.02
CA LEU A 103 -10.96 -4.24 5.16
C LEU A 103 -11.76 -4.38 6.45
N HIS A 104 -11.03 -4.74 7.50
CA HIS A 104 -11.53 -4.79 8.85
C HIS A 104 -10.51 -4.18 9.83
N TYR A 105 -11.01 -3.52 10.88
CA TYR A 105 -10.22 -2.95 11.95
C TYR A 105 -10.84 -3.28 13.31
N ARG A 106 -10.11 -3.99 14.20
CA ARG A 106 -10.56 -4.37 15.55
C ARG A 106 -12.02 -4.86 15.62
N SER A 107 -12.37 -5.80 14.72
CA SER A 107 -13.72 -6.39 14.55
C SER A 107 -14.77 -5.55 13.80
N TYR A 108 -14.43 -4.37 13.30
CA TYR A 108 -15.30 -3.53 12.47
C TYR A 108 -14.99 -3.70 10.99
N THR A 109 -16.02 -3.95 10.19
CA THR A 109 -15.94 -3.96 8.72
C THR A 109 -16.25 -2.57 8.14
N VAL A 110 -15.96 -2.36 6.86
CA VAL A 110 -16.44 -1.20 6.09
C VAL A 110 -17.96 -1.03 6.22
N ALA A 111 -18.73 -2.12 6.20
CA ALA A 111 -20.19 -2.08 6.32
C ALA A 111 -20.66 -1.70 7.73
N ASP A 112 -19.87 -1.96 8.77
CA ASP A 112 -20.15 -1.47 10.13
C ASP A 112 -19.91 0.04 10.22
N ALA A 113 -18.81 0.53 9.63
CA ALA A 113 -18.48 1.96 9.61
C ALA A 113 -19.60 2.77 8.94
N LEU A 114 -20.01 2.37 7.73
CA LEU A 114 -21.08 3.04 6.98
C LEU A 114 -22.43 3.08 7.71
N ARG A 115 -22.74 2.07 8.55
CA ARG A 115 -24.00 2.03 9.32
C ARG A 115 -24.00 3.01 10.50
N ARG A 116 -22.85 3.28 11.10
CA ARG A 116 -22.74 4.19 12.25
C ARG A 116 -23.01 5.64 11.85
N GLU A 117 -22.57 6.03 10.67
CA GLU A 117 -22.88 7.36 10.10
C GLU A 117 -24.39 7.62 9.99
N VAL A 118 -25.20 6.59 9.74
CA VAL A 118 -26.68 6.73 9.62
C VAL A 118 -27.37 6.92 10.96
N THR A 119 -26.70 6.60 12.08
CA THR A 119 -27.34 6.58 13.41
C THR A 119 -27.06 7.86 14.24
N ASP A 120 -26.06 8.64 13.86
CA ASP A 120 -25.65 9.88 14.54
C ASP A 120 -26.19 11.17 13.85
N VAL A 121 -27.28 11.05 13.08
CA VAL A 121 -28.01 12.18 12.45
C VAL A 121 -29.42 12.31 13.01
#